data_AF-A0A2U1B230-F1
#
_entry.id   AF-A0A2U1B230-F1
#
_cell.length_a   1.000
_cell.length_b   1.000
_cell.length_c   1.000
_cell.angle_alpha   90.00
_cell.angle_beta   90.00
_cell.angle_gamma   90.00
#
_symmetry.space_group_name_H-M   'P 1'
#
loop_
_entity.id
_entity.type
_entity.pdbx_description
1 polymer ?
#
loop_
_entity_poly.entity_id
_entity_poly.type
_entity_poly.pdbx_seq_one_letter_code
_entity_poly.pdbx_strand_id
1 'polypeptide(L)'
;MSLKLAVAADLHYQKTANWKHPERKGEYAYFFLHRFVKMLMITGWPDAVLIGGDLIDPAGACDHAAFGRLQEIAELLKKIPVPVLVLPGNHDPAPEMFYQVFPQPPDYLEIGNARILPFWADPERPGYNSERLPQELERFDRARRNFSGNLVAFQHVPVLPSGADCPYNYVNHDAVIRKMHETGCVLSVGAHCHRGVPQFSDGKCTYVTVPALCESPFRYAMVELGDDGTVRTEVESFRLPGGFEWFDCHTHTPFAYCSENMDIGIEADLMDQLNLTGAVITEHSGQLYYTNRDFWGHRWFDEGLDSPAVQPRMKLFRQYVTTADPRFRVSFEVDVSRAGEPVLEPEILKSLPFKIGATHYIDQGLSAEESGLQLLSLIEAHGKAGINVLAHPTRILAARGFDEEPWFDRIIAVLKQYNMAAEVNFHQNSANPEFTRRAIEAGLKLSFGTDSHNLANFGFLQPHIWLLRKIGYNGDFADILVKP
;
A
#
# COMPACT_ATOMS: atom_id res chain seq x y z
N MET A 1 3.55 9.86 26.58
CA MET A 1 2.98 9.40 25.31
C MET A 1 3.98 9.72 24.20
N SER A 2 4.05 8.93 23.15
CA SER A 2 4.95 9.18 22.02
C SER A 2 4.18 9.80 20.86
N LEU A 3 4.72 10.82 20.22
CA LEU A 3 4.22 11.31 18.93
C LEU A 3 4.70 10.37 17.82
N LYS A 4 3.78 9.89 16.97
CA LYS A 4 4.07 9.05 15.81
C LYS A 4 3.83 9.83 14.52
N LEU A 5 4.81 9.84 13.63
CA LEU A 5 4.75 10.50 12.34
C LEU A 5 5.00 9.47 11.24
N ALA A 6 4.26 9.57 10.15
CA ALA A 6 4.60 8.88 8.91
C ALA A 6 5.11 9.91 7.89
N VAL A 7 6.25 9.65 7.27
CA VAL A 7 6.91 10.59 6.36
C VAL A 7 7.21 9.93 5.03
N ALA A 8 6.74 10.53 3.94
CA ALA A 8 7.08 10.17 2.56
C ALA A 8 7.53 11.42 1.79
N ALA A 9 8.44 11.29 0.83
CA ALA A 9 8.96 12.43 0.09
C ALA A 9 9.48 12.02 -1.29
N ASP A 10 9.83 13.03 -2.11
CA ASP A 10 10.49 12.86 -3.41
C ASP A 10 9.73 11.87 -4.30
N LEU A 11 8.45 12.18 -4.55
CA LEU A 11 7.58 11.35 -5.38
C LEU A 11 7.95 11.46 -6.86
N HIS A 12 8.39 12.63 -7.31
CA HIS A 12 8.66 12.93 -8.72
C HIS A 12 7.57 12.41 -9.68
N TYR A 13 6.30 12.56 -9.29
CA TYR A 13 5.20 11.93 -10.00
C TYR A 13 5.06 12.45 -11.44
N GLN A 14 5.09 11.50 -12.37
CA GLN A 14 4.91 11.69 -13.80
C GLN A 14 3.97 10.61 -14.36
N LYS A 15 3.43 10.83 -15.56
CA LYS A 15 2.59 9.83 -16.25
C LYS A 15 3.39 8.87 -17.14
N THR A 16 4.65 9.17 -17.36
CA THR A 16 5.55 8.44 -18.26
C THR A 16 6.92 8.32 -17.62
N ALA A 17 7.68 7.30 -18.00
CA ALA A 17 9.02 7.07 -17.48
C ALA A 17 9.97 8.26 -17.73
N ASN A 18 10.80 8.57 -16.72
CA ASN A 18 11.82 9.60 -16.81
C ASN A 18 13.09 9.06 -17.47
N TRP A 19 13.27 9.31 -18.77
CA TRP A 19 14.43 8.83 -19.52
C TRP A 19 15.76 9.51 -19.13
N LYS A 20 15.72 10.67 -18.47
CA LYS A 20 16.94 11.36 -17.98
C LYS A 20 17.43 10.76 -16.66
N HIS A 21 16.49 10.32 -15.82
CA HIS A 21 16.72 9.74 -14.50
C HIS A 21 15.92 8.43 -14.37
N PRO A 22 16.31 7.36 -15.09
CA PRO A 22 15.54 6.11 -15.15
C PRO A 22 15.41 5.39 -13.79
N GLU A 23 16.27 5.74 -12.83
CA GLU A 23 16.18 5.34 -11.42
C GLU A 23 14.95 5.91 -10.70
N ARG A 24 14.49 7.10 -11.11
CA ARG A 24 13.29 7.75 -10.59
C ARG A 24 12.08 7.18 -11.29
N LYS A 25 11.40 6.25 -10.63
CA LYS A 25 10.16 5.61 -11.10
C LYS A 25 8.94 6.49 -10.86
N GLY A 26 9.01 7.73 -11.34
CA GLY A 26 7.95 8.74 -11.22
C GLY A 26 6.61 8.27 -11.80
N GLU A 27 6.64 7.41 -12.81
CA GLU A 27 5.48 6.75 -13.42
C GLU A 27 4.71 5.83 -12.47
N TYR A 28 5.37 5.33 -11.42
CA TYR A 28 4.77 4.46 -10.39
C TYR A 28 4.60 5.17 -9.04
N ALA A 29 5.07 6.40 -8.90
CA ALA A 29 5.05 7.12 -7.63
C ALA A 29 3.64 7.26 -7.03
N TYR A 30 2.62 7.48 -7.87
CA TYR A 30 1.23 7.53 -7.42
C TYR A 30 0.74 6.18 -6.87
N PHE A 31 1.20 5.06 -7.44
CA PHE A 31 0.91 3.72 -6.92
C PHE A 31 1.55 3.52 -5.54
N PHE A 32 2.80 3.93 -5.37
CA PHE A 32 3.49 3.81 -4.08
C PHE A 32 2.92 4.77 -3.02
N LEU A 33 2.47 5.96 -3.40
CA LEU A 33 1.75 6.85 -2.49
C LEU A 33 0.42 6.22 -2.04
N HIS A 34 -0.30 5.56 -2.96
CA HIS A 34 -1.52 4.83 -2.60
C HIS A 34 -1.22 3.68 -1.64
N ARG A 35 -0.13 2.93 -1.85
CA ARG A 35 0.34 1.90 -0.91
C ARG A 35 0.71 2.46 0.45
N PHE A 36 1.37 3.62 0.49
CA PHE A 36 1.70 4.31 1.74
C PHE A 36 0.44 4.62 2.54
N VAL A 37 -0.56 5.27 1.93
CA VAL A 37 -1.84 5.56 2.59
C VAL A 37 -2.53 4.26 3.04
N LYS A 38 -2.54 3.22 2.20
CA LYS A 38 -3.16 1.93 2.52
C LYS A 38 -2.44 1.20 3.65
N MET A 39 -1.10 1.26 3.73
CA MET A 39 -0.34 0.72 4.87
C MET A 39 -0.76 1.40 6.16
N LEU A 40 -0.81 2.74 6.21
CA LEU A 40 -1.22 3.47 7.42
C LEU A 40 -2.64 3.11 7.86
N MET A 41 -3.56 2.94 6.91
CA MET A 41 -4.92 2.47 7.21
C MET A 41 -4.93 1.07 7.83
N ILE A 42 -4.10 0.14 7.33
CA ILE A 42 -4.03 -1.25 7.80
C ILE A 42 -3.33 -1.36 9.16
N THR A 43 -2.23 -0.62 9.34
CA THR A 43 -1.40 -0.71 10.55
C THR A 43 -1.87 0.18 11.69
N GLY A 44 -2.77 1.11 11.39
CA GLY A 44 -3.23 2.16 12.30
C GLY A 44 -2.60 3.50 11.94
N TRP A 45 -3.43 4.54 11.96
CA TRP A 45 -3.01 5.90 11.61
C TRP A 45 -1.97 6.46 12.61
N PRO A 46 -0.95 7.18 12.13
CA PRO A 46 -0.03 7.94 12.98
C PRO A 46 -0.74 9.21 13.53
N ASP A 47 -0.06 9.97 14.38
CA ASP A 47 -0.60 11.25 14.88
C ASP A 47 -0.58 12.34 13.79
N ALA A 48 0.36 12.28 12.84
CA ALA A 48 0.38 13.12 11.65
C ALA A 48 1.13 12.45 10.48
N VAL A 49 0.84 12.93 9.27
CA VAL A 49 1.54 12.55 8.04
C VAL A 49 2.30 13.75 7.49
N LEU A 50 3.57 13.55 7.17
CA LEU A 50 4.45 14.56 6.59
C LEU A 50 4.80 14.16 5.15
N ILE A 51 4.54 15.05 4.19
CA ILE A 51 4.86 14.84 2.77
C ILE A 51 5.94 15.86 2.38
N GLY A 52 7.19 15.38 2.31
CA GLY A 52 8.36 16.16 1.91
C GLY A 52 8.37 16.34 0.39
N GLY A 53 8.86 17.49 -0.08
CA GLY A 53 8.70 17.99 -1.43
C GLY A 53 9.24 17.13 -2.58
N ASP A 54 9.34 17.75 -3.74
CA ASP A 54 9.59 17.12 -5.04
C ASP A 54 8.46 16.11 -5.36
N LEU A 55 7.22 16.58 -5.27
CA LEU A 55 6.03 15.75 -5.50
C LEU A 55 5.81 15.45 -6.98
N ILE A 56 6.19 16.37 -7.85
CA ILE A 56 6.12 16.20 -9.30
C ILE A 56 7.41 16.68 -9.95
N ASP A 57 7.68 16.17 -11.15
CA ASP A 57 8.63 16.77 -12.07
C ASP A 57 7.86 17.46 -13.22
N PRO A 58 7.87 18.81 -13.30
CA PRO A 58 7.25 19.52 -14.42
C PRO A 58 8.06 19.31 -15.70
N ALA A 59 7.37 19.12 -16.83
CA ALA A 59 8.02 19.00 -18.14
C ALA A 59 8.67 20.33 -18.63
N GLY A 60 8.45 21.43 -17.89
CA GLY A 60 8.99 22.76 -18.14
C GLY A 60 8.17 23.84 -17.42
N ALA A 61 8.58 25.10 -17.54
CA ALA A 61 7.96 26.24 -16.85
C ALA A 61 6.46 26.48 -17.17
N CYS A 62 5.93 25.87 -18.24
CA CYS A 62 4.54 26.00 -18.68
C CYS A 62 3.78 24.67 -18.70
N ASP A 63 4.21 23.67 -17.91
CA ASP A 63 3.51 22.38 -17.82
C ASP A 63 2.18 22.54 -17.07
N HIS A 64 1.10 22.84 -17.80
CA HIS A 64 -0.25 22.98 -17.23
C HIS A 64 -0.77 21.65 -16.65
N ALA A 65 -0.24 20.51 -17.09
CA ALA A 65 -0.61 19.20 -16.56
C ALA A 65 0.01 18.92 -15.18
N ALA A 66 1.03 19.69 -14.77
CA ALA A 66 1.60 19.66 -13.43
C ALA A 66 0.53 19.87 -12.35
N PHE A 67 -0.39 20.82 -12.57
CA PHE A 67 -1.48 21.10 -11.65
C PHE A 67 -2.42 19.91 -11.50
N GLY A 68 -2.79 19.26 -12.62
CA GLY A 68 -3.61 18.05 -12.59
C GLY A 68 -2.96 16.90 -11.80
N ARG A 69 -1.64 16.72 -11.94
CA ARG A 69 -0.90 15.71 -11.16
C ARG A 69 -0.87 16.03 -9.66
N LEU A 70 -0.67 17.29 -9.28
CA LEU A 70 -0.77 17.71 -7.88
C LEU A 70 -2.18 17.52 -7.32
N GLN A 71 -3.23 17.76 -8.13
CA GLN A 71 -4.62 17.50 -7.73
C GLN A 71 -4.86 16.02 -7.47
N GLU A 72 -4.35 15.12 -8.31
CA GLU A 72 -4.44 13.67 -8.07
C GLU A 72 -3.81 13.28 -6.72
N ILE A 73 -2.61 13.81 -6.43
CA ILE A 73 -1.94 13.61 -5.13
C ILE A 73 -2.82 14.16 -3.99
N ALA A 74 -3.33 15.37 -4.13
CA ALA A 74 -4.17 16.01 -3.11
C ALA A 74 -5.46 15.23 -2.83
N GLU A 75 -6.13 14.69 -3.85
CA GLU A 75 -7.33 13.86 -3.67
C GLU A 75 -7.04 12.57 -2.91
N LEU A 76 -5.86 11.98 -3.12
CA LEU A 76 -5.42 10.82 -2.34
C LEU A 76 -5.13 11.21 -0.88
N LEU A 77 -4.39 12.30 -0.65
CA LEU A 77 -4.03 12.74 0.70
C LEU A 77 -5.24 13.22 1.52
N LYS A 78 -6.30 13.73 0.90
CA LYS A 78 -7.57 14.09 1.56
C LYS A 78 -8.25 12.90 2.26
N LYS A 79 -7.92 11.67 1.89
CA LYS A 79 -8.47 10.45 2.51
C LYS A 79 -7.83 10.14 3.87
N ILE A 80 -6.73 10.81 4.22
CA ILE A 80 -6.04 10.63 5.50
C ILE A 80 -6.84 11.34 6.60
N PRO A 81 -7.27 10.65 7.67
CA PRO A 81 -8.12 11.22 8.72
C PRO A 81 -7.35 11.99 9.81
N VAL A 82 -6.02 12.00 9.72
CA VAL A 82 -5.12 12.70 10.65
C VAL A 82 -4.47 13.90 9.96
N PRO A 83 -3.94 14.88 10.72
CA PRO A 83 -3.27 16.04 10.13
C PRO A 83 -2.20 15.66 9.10
N VAL A 84 -2.22 16.33 7.95
CA VAL A 84 -1.24 16.17 6.87
C VAL A 84 -0.52 17.50 6.62
N LEU A 85 0.80 17.50 6.69
CA LEU A 85 1.63 18.65 6.29
C LEU A 85 2.34 18.33 4.97
N VAL A 86 2.18 19.21 3.98
CA VAL A 86 2.77 19.04 2.64
C VAL A 86 3.66 20.24 2.33
N LEU A 87 4.91 19.99 1.96
CA LEU A 87 5.86 21.02 1.55
C LEU A 87 6.19 20.89 0.06
N PRO A 88 6.39 22.00 -0.66
CA PRO A 88 7.00 21.95 -1.98
C PRO A 88 8.51 21.67 -1.86
N GLY A 89 9.06 21.01 -2.87
CA GLY A 89 10.49 20.91 -3.11
C GLY A 89 10.95 21.84 -4.24
N ASN A 90 12.21 21.72 -4.65
CA ASN A 90 12.78 22.54 -5.72
C ASN A 90 12.29 22.13 -7.12
N HIS A 91 11.72 20.93 -7.27
CA HIS A 91 11.07 20.48 -8.51
C HIS A 91 9.59 20.89 -8.60
N ASP A 92 8.96 21.20 -7.47
CA ASP A 92 7.56 21.60 -7.44
C ASP A 92 7.35 23.05 -7.93
N PRO A 93 6.13 23.41 -8.37
CA PRO A 93 5.79 24.79 -8.66
C PRO A 93 6.05 25.71 -7.46
N ALA A 94 6.29 27.00 -7.74
CA ALA A 94 6.47 28.01 -6.70
C ALA A 94 5.33 27.97 -5.65
N PRO A 95 5.61 28.28 -4.36
CA PRO A 95 4.65 28.14 -3.26
C PRO A 95 3.27 28.77 -3.53
N GLU A 96 3.22 29.91 -4.22
CA GLU A 96 1.97 30.61 -4.57
C GLU A 96 1.07 29.80 -5.51
N MET A 97 1.66 28.94 -6.36
CA MET A 97 0.92 28.01 -7.22
C MET A 97 0.67 26.68 -6.51
N PHE A 98 1.66 26.15 -5.79
CA PHE A 98 1.56 24.89 -5.08
C PHE A 98 0.41 24.87 -4.06
N TYR A 99 0.29 25.95 -3.28
CA TYR A 99 -0.76 26.08 -2.25
C TYR A 99 -2.13 26.51 -2.78
N GLN A 100 -2.31 26.59 -4.11
CA GLN A 100 -3.66 26.59 -4.69
C GLN A 100 -4.27 25.18 -4.70
N VAL A 101 -3.43 24.14 -4.60
CA VAL A 101 -3.86 22.72 -4.57
C VAL A 101 -3.88 22.19 -3.14
N PHE A 102 -2.83 22.46 -2.38
CA PHE A 102 -2.69 21.98 -0.99
C PHE A 102 -3.00 23.10 0.01
N PRO A 103 -3.53 22.78 1.20
CA PRO A 103 -3.61 23.75 2.29
C PRO A 103 -2.21 24.25 2.66
N GLN A 104 -2.03 25.57 2.69
CA GLN A 104 -0.79 26.17 3.17
C GLN A 104 -0.57 25.79 4.65
N PRO A 105 0.61 25.26 5.03
CA PRO A 105 0.88 24.87 6.40
C PRO A 105 0.83 26.06 7.37
N PRO A 106 0.38 25.85 8.62
CA PRO A 106 0.42 26.88 9.67
C PRO A 106 1.86 27.16 10.14
N ASP A 107 2.04 28.18 10.97
CA ASP A 107 3.32 28.49 11.61
C ASP A 107 3.92 27.28 12.35
N TYR A 108 3.06 26.51 13.03
CA TYR A 108 3.35 25.19 13.56
C TYR A 108 2.06 24.37 13.71
N LEU A 109 2.19 23.04 13.70
CA LEU A 109 1.15 22.08 14.08
C LEU A 109 1.45 21.59 15.50
N GLU A 110 0.54 21.82 16.44
CA GLU A 110 0.68 21.37 17.82
C GLU A 110 -0.10 20.06 18.04
N ILE A 111 0.61 19.00 18.46
CA ILE A 111 0.03 17.69 18.76
C ILE A 111 0.64 17.21 20.08
N GLY A 112 -0.22 17.07 21.10
CA GLY A 112 0.23 16.67 22.44
C GLY A 112 1.32 17.60 22.97
N ASN A 113 2.48 17.04 23.31
CA ASN A 113 3.63 17.77 23.83
C ASN A 113 4.63 18.20 22.73
N ALA A 114 4.21 18.24 21.46
CA ALA A 114 5.08 18.61 20.34
C ALA A 114 4.51 19.74 19.48
N ARG A 115 5.39 20.59 18.95
CA ARG A 115 5.10 21.54 17.86
C ARG A 115 5.96 21.22 16.66
N ILE A 116 5.34 20.96 15.52
CA ILE A 116 5.99 20.68 14.24
C ILE A 116 5.99 21.96 13.41
N LEU A 117 7.17 22.46 13.06
CA LEU A 117 7.39 23.68 12.29
C LEU A 117 7.67 23.32 10.81
N PRO A 118 6.72 23.58 9.88
CA PRO A 118 6.92 23.38 8.46
C PRO A 118 7.65 24.57 7.81
N PHE A 119 8.83 24.35 7.26
CA PHE A 119 9.63 25.37 6.56
C PHE A 119 9.43 25.28 5.04
N TRP A 120 8.31 25.82 4.55
CA TRP A 120 7.94 25.83 3.13
C TRP A 120 8.50 27.01 2.34
N ALA A 121 9.00 28.05 3.03
CA ALA A 121 9.44 29.31 2.43
C ALA A 121 10.97 29.42 2.28
N ASP A 122 11.72 28.36 2.62
CA ASP A 122 13.18 28.37 2.54
C ASP A 122 13.61 28.31 1.05
N PRO A 123 14.26 29.38 0.52
CA PRO A 123 14.55 29.45 -0.91
C PRO A 123 15.69 28.52 -1.34
N GLU A 124 15.60 28.03 -2.57
CA GLU A 124 16.67 27.23 -3.20
C GLU A 124 17.96 28.06 -3.37
N ARG A 125 19.10 27.36 -3.28
CA ARG A 125 20.46 27.86 -3.49
C ARG A 125 21.20 26.92 -4.45
N PRO A 126 22.29 27.40 -5.10
CA PRO A 126 23.05 26.60 -6.06
C PRO A 126 23.44 25.22 -5.53
N GLY A 127 23.38 24.22 -6.41
CA GLY A 127 23.66 22.82 -6.07
C GLY A 127 22.52 22.12 -5.35
N TYR A 128 21.27 22.57 -5.57
CA TYR A 128 20.07 22.01 -4.93
C TYR A 128 20.12 22.09 -3.40
N ASN A 129 20.71 23.18 -2.91
CA ASN A 129 20.80 23.50 -1.49
C ASN A 129 19.67 24.45 -1.11
N SER A 130 19.53 24.76 0.18
CA SER A 130 18.57 25.75 0.65
C SER A 130 19.22 26.77 1.58
N GLU A 131 18.50 27.83 1.92
CA GLU A 131 18.88 28.79 2.96
C GLU A 131 17.70 29.06 3.88
N ARG A 132 17.92 29.07 5.19
CA ARG A 132 16.89 29.48 6.14
C ARG A 132 17.00 30.96 6.41
N LEU A 133 16.03 31.74 5.97
CA LEU A 133 16.07 33.19 6.11
C LEU A 133 15.94 33.62 7.58
N PRO A 134 16.43 34.82 7.97
CA PRO A 134 16.35 35.30 9.35
C PRO A 134 14.93 35.26 9.95
N GLN A 135 13.92 35.66 9.18
CA GLN A 135 12.51 35.62 9.57
C GLN A 135 11.98 34.19 9.83
N GLU A 136 12.55 33.20 9.15
CA GLU A 136 12.25 31.78 9.36
C GLU A 136 12.97 31.26 10.61
N LEU A 137 14.18 31.73 10.90
CA LEU A 137 14.86 31.41 12.17
C LEU A 137 14.07 31.93 13.39
N GLU A 138 13.43 33.09 13.28
CA GLU A 138 12.58 33.64 14.34
C GLU A 138 11.33 32.79 14.62
N ARG A 139 10.92 31.90 13.68
CA ARG A 139 9.80 30.98 13.91
C ARG A 139 10.07 30.01 15.06
N PHE A 140 11.33 29.61 15.25
CA PHE A 140 11.71 28.79 16.39
C PHE A 140 11.45 29.52 17.72
N ASP A 141 11.80 30.80 17.80
CA ASP A 141 11.58 31.61 19.00
C ASP A 141 10.08 31.82 19.27
N ARG A 142 9.28 32.03 18.22
CA ARG A 142 7.82 32.10 18.31
C ARG A 142 7.21 30.78 18.78
N ALA A 143 7.65 29.66 18.21
CA ALA A 143 7.16 28.33 18.57
C ALA A 143 7.59 27.91 19.99
N ARG A 144 8.72 28.40 20.49
CA ARG A 144 9.16 28.16 21.88
C ARG A 144 8.41 29.02 22.90
N ARG A 145 7.86 30.17 22.51
CA ARG A 145 7.17 31.09 23.43
C ARG A 145 6.00 30.38 24.13
N ASN A 146 6.01 30.43 25.46
CA ASN A 146 5.01 29.81 26.34
C ASN A 146 4.82 28.30 26.11
N PHE A 147 5.85 27.60 25.67
CA PHE A 147 5.79 26.17 25.39
C PHE A 147 7.06 25.46 25.82
N SER A 148 6.90 24.43 26.65
CA SER A 148 8.03 23.63 27.18
C SER A 148 8.21 22.30 26.47
N GLY A 149 7.35 21.96 25.51
CA GLY A 149 7.40 20.68 24.80
C GLY A 149 8.47 20.61 23.72
N ASN A 150 8.41 19.54 22.93
CA ASN A 150 9.36 19.23 21.88
C ASN A 150 9.09 20.08 20.63
N LEU A 151 10.13 20.71 20.07
CA LEU A 151 10.03 21.32 18.74
C LEU A 151 10.59 20.37 17.69
N VAL A 152 9.86 20.26 16.58
CA VAL A 152 10.25 19.45 15.40
C VAL A 152 10.37 20.38 14.21
N ALA A 153 11.50 20.37 13.51
CA ALA A 153 11.66 21.07 12.24
C ALA A 153 11.33 20.12 11.08
N PHE A 154 10.50 20.56 10.14
CA PHE A 154 10.17 19.82 8.93
C PHE A 154 10.45 20.67 7.70
N GLN A 155 11.29 20.18 6.81
CA GLN A 155 11.71 20.87 5.59
C GLN A 155 11.95 19.88 4.44
N HIS A 156 12.08 20.37 3.21
CA HIS A 156 12.44 19.54 2.06
C HIS A 156 13.93 19.17 2.06
N VAL A 157 14.81 20.15 1.83
CA VAL A 157 16.27 19.95 1.90
C VAL A 157 16.66 19.56 3.34
N PRO A 158 17.55 18.61 3.57
CA PRO A 158 17.89 18.23 4.94
C PRO A 158 18.79 19.30 5.58
N VAL A 159 18.60 19.53 6.88
CA VAL A 159 19.53 20.31 7.70
C VAL A 159 20.45 19.30 8.39
N LEU A 160 21.75 19.34 8.10
CA LEU A 160 22.71 18.38 8.66
C LEU A 160 23.96 19.11 9.17
N PRO A 161 24.65 18.60 10.21
CA PRO A 161 25.93 19.16 10.62
C PRO A 161 27.01 18.94 9.55
N SER A 162 28.09 19.72 9.61
CA SER A 162 29.24 19.54 8.72
C SER A 162 29.80 18.13 8.80
N GLY A 163 30.16 17.56 7.65
CA GLY A 163 30.74 16.21 7.56
C GLY A 163 29.72 15.08 7.45
N ALA A 164 28.41 15.38 7.48
CA ALA A 164 27.40 14.40 7.10
C ALA A 164 27.61 13.94 5.64
N ASP A 165 27.42 12.64 5.39
CA ASP A 165 27.48 12.07 4.04
C ASP A 165 26.19 12.41 3.27
N CYS A 166 26.05 13.68 2.89
CA CYS A 166 24.94 14.19 2.09
C CYS A 166 25.44 15.38 1.24
N PRO A 167 25.21 15.38 -0.09
CA PRO A 167 25.63 16.47 -0.95
C PRO A 167 24.75 17.73 -0.80
N TYR A 168 23.57 17.59 -0.20
CA TYR A 168 22.58 18.66 -0.05
C TYR A 168 22.49 19.10 1.41
N ASN A 169 22.43 20.41 1.63
CA ASN A 169 22.26 20.99 2.94
C ASN A 169 21.75 22.43 2.85
N TYR A 170 21.63 23.07 4.01
CA TYR A 170 21.46 24.50 4.11
C TYR A 170 22.81 25.21 4.01
N VAL A 171 22.91 26.26 3.17
CA VAL A 171 24.14 27.07 3.07
C VAL A 171 24.49 27.75 4.39
N ASN A 172 23.50 27.94 5.27
CA ASN A 172 23.63 28.48 6.61
C ASN A 172 23.31 27.44 7.71
N HIS A 173 23.55 26.15 7.45
CA HIS A 173 23.17 25.06 8.37
C HIS A 173 23.68 25.25 9.81
N ASP A 174 24.89 25.80 10.03
CA ASP A 174 25.41 26.06 11.37
C ASP A 174 24.55 27.06 12.16
N ALA A 175 24.03 28.09 11.50
CA ALA A 175 23.13 29.05 12.14
C ALA A 175 21.77 28.41 12.44
N VAL A 176 21.27 27.58 11.52
CA VAL A 176 20.01 26.83 11.70
C VAL A 176 20.12 25.87 12.89
N ILE A 177 21.16 25.04 12.92
CA ILE A 177 21.40 24.07 13.98
C ILE A 177 21.59 24.76 15.32
N ARG A 178 22.34 25.87 15.36
CA ARG A 178 22.48 26.67 16.59
C ARG A 178 21.13 27.17 17.10
N LYS A 179 20.29 27.73 16.22
CA LYS A 179 18.95 28.20 16.59
C LYS A 179 18.06 27.04 17.06
N MET A 180 18.13 25.88 16.41
CA MET A 180 17.44 24.66 16.85
C MET A 180 17.87 24.26 18.27
N HIS A 181 19.17 24.29 18.57
CA HIS A 181 19.69 23.98 19.91
C HIS A 181 19.26 25.00 20.97
N GLU A 182 19.34 26.30 20.66
CA GLU A 182 18.92 27.38 21.55
C GLU A 182 17.43 27.28 21.92
N THR A 183 16.61 26.77 21.01
CA THR A 183 15.16 26.67 21.18
C THR A 183 14.69 25.27 21.55
N GLY A 184 15.60 24.32 21.81
CA GLY A 184 15.23 22.96 22.21
C GLY A 184 14.46 22.20 21.13
N CYS A 185 14.84 22.36 19.86
CA CYS A 185 14.35 21.51 18.78
C CYS A 185 15.08 20.17 18.80
N VAL A 186 14.32 19.10 18.99
CA VAL A 186 14.82 17.75 19.28
C VAL A 186 14.81 16.85 18.04
N LEU A 187 14.09 17.23 16.99
CA LEU A 187 13.97 16.47 15.76
C LEU A 187 13.98 17.38 14.54
N SER A 188 14.77 17.03 13.53
CA SER A 188 14.79 17.64 12.20
C SER A 188 14.49 16.58 11.16
N VAL A 189 13.41 16.77 10.41
CA VAL A 189 12.97 15.88 9.33
C VAL A 189 13.19 16.57 7.99
N GLY A 190 13.99 15.95 7.13
CA GLY A 190 14.27 16.36 5.76
C GLY A 190 14.16 15.21 4.77
N ALA A 191 14.31 15.51 3.49
CA ALA A 191 14.23 14.59 2.35
C ALA A 191 15.31 14.94 1.31
N HIS A 192 15.02 14.88 0.00
CA HIS A 192 15.85 15.37 -1.12
C HIS A 192 17.13 14.57 -1.41
N CYS A 193 17.80 14.04 -0.38
CA CYS A 193 18.81 13.00 -0.57
C CYS A 193 18.12 11.65 -0.78
N HIS A 194 17.87 11.27 -2.04
CA HIS A 194 17.02 10.11 -2.38
C HIS A 194 17.44 8.79 -1.73
N ARG A 195 18.75 8.57 -1.52
CA ARG A 195 19.27 7.40 -0.80
C ARG A 195 18.89 7.36 0.69
N GLY A 196 18.43 8.48 1.24
CA GLY A 196 18.31 8.74 2.67
C GLY A 196 19.67 8.92 3.33
N VAL A 197 19.65 9.37 4.59
CA VAL A 197 20.85 9.43 5.44
C VAL A 197 20.53 8.68 6.73
N PRO A 198 21.45 7.81 7.23
CA PRO A 198 21.25 7.16 8.51
C PRO A 198 20.92 8.18 9.60
N GLN A 199 19.94 7.84 10.44
CA GLN A 199 19.59 8.68 11.59
C GLN A 199 20.84 8.97 12.40
N PHE A 200 21.05 10.25 12.71
CA PHE A 200 22.17 10.72 13.50
C PHE A 200 21.66 11.69 14.57
N SER A 201 22.27 11.66 15.76
CA SER A 201 22.01 12.61 16.83
C SER A 201 23.31 13.20 17.35
N ASP A 202 23.30 14.50 17.64
CA ASP A 202 24.39 15.21 18.29
C ASP A 202 24.17 15.39 19.81
N GLY A 203 23.17 14.70 20.37
CA GLY A 203 22.79 14.76 21.78
C GLY A 203 21.81 15.89 22.13
N LYS A 204 21.52 16.82 21.19
CA LYS A 204 20.49 17.86 21.37
C LYS A 204 19.36 17.72 20.36
N CYS A 205 19.70 17.35 19.13
CA CYS A 205 18.76 17.11 18.06
C CYS A 205 19.02 15.74 17.42
N THR A 206 17.97 15.14 16.87
CA THR A 206 18.05 14.00 15.98
C THR A 206 17.71 14.45 14.57
N TYR A 207 18.53 14.07 13.60
CA TYR A 207 18.38 14.40 12.20
C TYR A 207 17.93 13.17 11.42
N VAL A 208 16.83 13.29 10.70
CA VAL A 208 16.22 12.24 9.89
C VAL A 208 16.12 12.75 8.46
N THR A 209 16.85 12.11 7.54
CA THR A 209 16.70 12.35 6.09
C THR A 209 16.02 11.15 5.47
N VAL A 210 14.74 11.34 5.13
CA VAL A 210 13.88 10.29 4.60
C VAL A 210 14.27 10.01 3.15
N PRO A 211 14.43 8.72 2.76
CA PRO A 211 14.70 8.34 1.38
C PRO A 211 13.52 8.62 0.46
N ALA A 212 13.79 8.71 -0.84
CA ALA A 212 12.78 8.97 -1.86
C ALA A 212 11.80 7.80 -2.01
N LEU A 213 10.53 8.12 -2.24
CA LEU A 213 9.51 7.11 -2.56
C LEU A 213 9.60 6.65 -4.01
N CYS A 214 10.15 7.47 -4.91
CA CYS A 214 10.21 7.19 -6.34
C CYS A 214 11.38 6.27 -6.76
N GLU A 215 12.37 6.05 -5.91
CA GLU A 215 13.53 5.22 -6.23
C GLU A 215 13.50 3.90 -5.46
N SER A 216 13.93 2.82 -6.10
CA SER A 216 13.99 1.50 -5.46
C SER A 216 14.89 1.56 -4.21
N PRO A 217 14.44 1.07 -3.05
CA PRO A 217 13.33 0.13 -2.87
C PRO A 217 12.03 0.78 -2.38
N PHE A 218 11.77 2.03 -2.78
CA PHE A 218 10.53 2.80 -2.60
C PHE A 218 10.15 2.90 -1.13
N ARG A 219 10.85 3.80 -0.43
CA ARG A 219 10.86 3.83 1.02
C ARG A 219 10.06 4.99 1.59
N TYR A 220 9.60 4.80 2.81
CA TYR A 220 9.02 5.84 3.66
C TYR A 220 9.48 5.61 5.10
N ALA A 221 9.31 6.60 5.97
CA ALA A 221 9.74 6.51 7.37
C ALA A 221 8.55 6.57 8.34
N MET A 222 8.61 5.74 9.37
CA MET A 222 7.81 5.88 10.59
C MET A 222 8.73 6.45 11.68
N VAL A 223 8.38 7.60 12.22
CA VAL A 223 9.16 8.30 13.25
C VAL A 223 8.36 8.34 14.54
N GLU A 224 8.94 7.86 15.63
CA GLU A 224 8.40 7.92 16.98
C GLU A 224 9.24 8.88 17.81
N LEU A 225 8.62 9.91 18.36
CA LEU A 225 9.21 10.92 19.23
C LEU A 225 8.64 10.76 20.65
N GLY A 226 9.48 10.34 21.59
CA GLY A 226 9.15 10.29 23.01
C GLY A 226 8.99 11.68 23.62
N ASP A 227 8.22 11.78 24.70
CA ASP A 227 8.07 13.03 25.47
C ASP A 227 9.41 13.56 26.01
N ASP A 228 10.38 12.69 26.22
CA ASP A 228 11.76 13.00 26.65
C ASP A 228 12.67 13.47 25.52
N GLY A 229 12.16 13.54 24.29
CA GLY A 229 12.92 13.94 23.10
C GLY A 229 13.65 12.79 22.41
N THR A 230 13.52 11.55 22.90
CA THR A 230 14.09 10.38 22.22
C THR A 230 13.39 10.13 20.88
N VAL A 231 14.18 9.82 19.85
CA VAL A 231 13.66 9.59 18.49
C VAL A 231 14.04 8.20 18.02
N ARG A 232 13.04 7.43 17.62
CA ARG A 232 13.20 6.16 16.90
C ARG A 232 12.64 6.31 15.50
N THR A 233 13.40 5.89 14.51
CA THR A 233 12.97 5.87 13.12
C THR A 233 13.02 4.45 12.57
N GLU A 234 11.95 4.04 11.90
CA GLU A 234 11.89 2.82 11.12
C GLU A 234 11.65 3.19 9.66
N VAL A 235 12.47 2.65 8.77
CA VAL A 235 12.34 2.89 7.33
C VAL A 235 11.75 1.66 6.68
N GLU A 236 10.54 1.81 6.16
CA GLU A 236 9.80 0.75 5.48
C GLU A 236 10.02 0.81 3.97
N SER A 237 9.69 -0.28 3.27
CA SER A 237 9.98 -0.45 1.85
C SER A 237 8.88 -1.19 1.11
N PHE A 238 8.55 -0.73 -0.10
CA PHE A 238 7.63 -1.45 -0.99
C PHE A 238 8.30 -2.49 -1.88
N ARG A 239 9.64 -2.56 -1.95
CA ARG A 239 10.32 -3.72 -2.54
C ARG A 239 10.30 -4.86 -1.53
N LEU A 240 9.89 -6.05 -1.98
CA LEU A 240 9.84 -7.24 -1.15
C LEU A 240 11.27 -7.70 -0.78
N PRO A 241 11.48 -8.21 0.44
CA PRO A 241 12.82 -8.59 0.89
C PRO A 241 13.39 -9.73 0.04
N GLY A 242 14.71 -9.72 -0.14
CA GLY A 242 15.41 -10.81 -0.83
C GLY A 242 15.43 -12.11 -0.02
N GLY A 243 15.88 -13.20 -0.66
CA GLY A 243 16.03 -14.51 -0.01
C GLY A 243 14.76 -15.38 0.01
N PHE A 244 13.67 -14.92 -0.61
CA PHE A 244 12.44 -15.68 -0.79
C PHE A 244 11.82 -15.42 -2.16
N GLU A 245 11.17 -16.42 -2.75
CA GLU A 245 10.45 -16.30 -4.01
C GLU A 245 9.01 -15.82 -3.75
N TRP A 246 8.76 -14.54 -3.98
CA TRP A 246 7.45 -13.94 -3.74
C TRP A 246 6.50 -14.16 -4.92
N PHE A 247 5.32 -14.71 -4.66
CA PHE A 247 4.24 -14.82 -5.62
C PHE A 247 3.00 -14.08 -5.14
N ASP A 248 2.38 -13.32 -6.05
CA ASP A 248 1.03 -12.83 -5.86
C ASP A 248 0.04 -13.82 -6.48
N CYS A 249 -0.67 -14.58 -5.65
CA CYS A 249 -1.46 -15.73 -6.08
C CYS A 249 -2.91 -15.37 -6.45
N HIS A 250 -3.27 -14.08 -6.44
CA HIS A 250 -4.62 -13.62 -6.75
C HIS A 250 -4.58 -12.23 -7.40
N THR A 251 -4.61 -12.19 -8.74
CA THR A 251 -4.69 -10.94 -9.51
C THR A 251 -5.72 -11.04 -10.63
N HIS A 252 -6.29 -9.90 -11.02
CA HIS A 252 -7.29 -9.82 -12.08
C HIS A 252 -6.76 -9.07 -13.29
N THR A 253 -7.54 -9.13 -14.38
CA THR A 253 -7.22 -8.45 -15.63
C THR A 253 -8.34 -7.45 -15.97
N PRO A 254 -8.23 -6.70 -17.07
CA PRO A 254 -9.34 -5.91 -17.61
C PRO A 254 -10.61 -6.71 -17.97
N PHE A 255 -10.56 -8.06 -17.91
CA PHE A 255 -11.76 -8.90 -18.08
C PHE A 255 -12.64 -8.94 -16.82
N ALA A 256 -12.12 -8.57 -15.64
CA ALA A 256 -12.93 -8.31 -14.47
C ALA A 256 -13.76 -7.03 -14.69
N TYR A 257 -15.08 -7.11 -14.51
CA TYR A 257 -15.98 -5.95 -14.49
C TYR A 257 -15.68 -4.96 -13.37
N CYS A 258 -15.00 -5.42 -12.32
CA CYS A 258 -14.49 -4.63 -11.20
C CYS A 258 -13.06 -4.11 -11.42
N SER A 259 -12.41 -4.41 -12.55
CA SER A 259 -11.08 -3.85 -12.86
C SER A 259 -11.15 -2.34 -13.03
N GLU A 260 -10.22 -1.63 -12.39
CA GLU A 260 -10.10 -0.18 -12.47
C GLU A 260 -9.11 0.24 -13.56
N ASN A 261 -7.89 -0.30 -13.53
CA ASN A 261 -6.80 0.11 -14.42
C ASN A 261 -5.72 -0.96 -14.67
N MET A 262 -6.06 -2.24 -14.54
CA MET A 262 -5.10 -3.34 -14.73
C MET A 262 -4.46 -3.33 -16.13
N ASP A 263 -3.17 -3.65 -16.20
CA ASP A 263 -2.39 -3.71 -17.44
C ASP A 263 -1.22 -4.68 -17.26
N ILE A 264 -1.30 -5.83 -17.92
CA ILE A 264 -0.32 -6.92 -17.79
C ILE A 264 1.11 -6.53 -18.15
N GLY A 265 1.31 -5.49 -18.98
CA GLY A 265 2.63 -4.97 -19.31
C GLY A 265 3.22 -4.14 -18.19
N ILE A 266 2.41 -3.25 -17.58
CA ILE A 266 2.82 -2.48 -16.40
C ILE A 266 3.03 -3.42 -15.20
N GLU A 267 2.16 -4.41 -15.02
CA GLU A 267 2.31 -5.41 -13.95
C GLU A 267 3.63 -6.18 -14.09
N ALA A 268 4.03 -6.57 -15.32
CA ALA A 268 5.32 -7.23 -15.56
C ALA A 268 6.53 -6.36 -15.13
N ASP A 269 6.52 -5.06 -15.43
CA ASP A 269 7.57 -4.16 -14.96
C ASP A 269 7.54 -3.99 -13.43
N LEU A 270 6.34 -3.87 -12.84
CA LEU A 270 6.17 -3.81 -11.39
C LEU A 270 6.73 -5.07 -10.69
N MET A 271 6.68 -6.26 -11.32
CA MET A 271 7.34 -7.44 -10.74
C MET A 271 8.84 -7.20 -10.51
N ASP A 272 9.51 -6.59 -11.48
CA ASP A 272 10.94 -6.27 -11.39
C ASP A 272 11.20 -5.20 -10.33
N GLN A 273 10.35 -4.16 -10.27
CA GLN A 273 10.45 -3.08 -9.27
C GLN A 273 10.23 -3.61 -7.85
N LEU A 274 9.32 -4.57 -7.66
CA LEU A 274 8.88 -5.04 -6.35
C LEU A 274 9.63 -6.27 -5.83
N ASN A 275 10.54 -6.85 -6.62
CA ASN A 275 11.17 -8.14 -6.31
C ASN A 275 10.14 -9.27 -6.21
N LEU A 276 9.15 -9.26 -7.11
CA LEU A 276 8.14 -10.32 -7.24
C LEU A 276 8.64 -11.37 -8.24
N THR A 277 8.61 -12.65 -7.85
CA THR A 277 9.03 -13.77 -8.70
C THR A 277 8.02 -14.04 -9.81
N GLY A 278 6.73 -13.87 -9.50
CA GLY A 278 5.65 -14.00 -10.48
C GLY A 278 4.29 -13.74 -9.86
N ALA A 279 3.25 -13.85 -10.68
CA ALA A 279 1.87 -13.71 -10.22
C ALA A 279 0.96 -14.75 -10.89
N VAL A 280 -0.18 -15.00 -10.27
CA VAL A 280 -1.24 -15.83 -10.83
C VAL A 280 -2.41 -14.95 -11.20
N ILE A 281 -2.72 -14.93 -12.50
CA ILE A 281 -3.96 -14.35 -13.00
C ILE A 281 -5.08 -15.32 -12.59
N THR A 282 -5.99 -14.88 -11.75
CA THR A 282 -7.12 -15.67 -11.23
C THR A 282 -8.41 -14.94 -11.52
N GLU A 283 -8.73 -14.82 -12.81
CA GLU A 283 -9.91 -14.07 -13.24
C GLU A 283 -11.21 -14.70 -12.69
N HIS A 284 -12.19 -13.86 -12.38
CA HIS A 284 -13.49 -14.33 -11.89
C HIS A 284 -14.14 -15.25 -12.94
N SER A 285 -14.33 -16.53 -12.61
CA SER A 285 -14.80 -17.49 -13.60
C SER A 285 -16.20 -17.14 -14.12
N GLY A 286 -17.12 -16.72 -13.24
CA GLY A 286 -18.46 -16.29 -13.62
C GLY A 286 -18.48 -15.07 -14.55
N GLN A 287 -17.55 -14.13 -14.41
CA GLN A 287 -17.49 -12.94 -15.27
C GLN A 287 -17.02 -13.26 -16.70
N LEU A 288 -16.42 -14.44 -16.91
CA LEU A 288 -16.07 -14.96 -18.23
C LEU A 288 -17.22 -15.72 -18.92
N TYR A 289 -18.31 -15.95 -18.19
CA TYR A 289 -19.51 -16.61 -18.69
C TYR A 289 -20.76 -15.73 -18.62
N TYR A 290 -20.77 -14.61 -17.91
CA TYR A 290 -21.96 -13.77 -17.78
C TYR A 290 -21.69 -12.33 -18.21
N THR A 291 -22.74 -11.65 -18.66
CA THR A 291 -22.69 -10.19 -18.86
C THR A 291 -22.51 -9.47 -17.52
N ASN A 292 -22.06 -8.21 -17.54
CA ASN A 292 -21.92 -7.39 -16.33
C ASN A 292 -23.22 -7.39 -15.51
N ARG A 293 -24.35 -7.17 -16.19
CA ARG A 293 -25.68 -7.17 -15.56
C ARG A 293 -26.04 -8.51 -14.95
N ASP A 294 -25.84 -9.61 -15.67
CA ASP A 294 -26.27 -10.93 -15.21
C ASP A 294 -25.34 -11.49 -14.12
N PHE A 295 -24.05 -11.13 -14.13
CA PHE A 295 -23.10 -11.50 -13.09
C PHE A 295 -23.44 -10.84 -11.75
N TRP A 296 -23.61 -9.51 -11.74
CA TRP A 296 -24.02 -8.78 -10.53
C TRP A 296 -25.48 -9.02 -10.16
N GLY A 297 -26.29 -9.53 -11.09
CA GLY A 297 -27.61 -10.10 -10.81
C GLY A 297 -27.58 -11.52 -10.24
N HIS A 298 -26.39 -12.07 -9.96
CA HIS A 298 -26.17 -13.39 -9.36
C HIS A 298 -26.77 -14.57 -10.15
N ARG A 299 -27.01 -14.43 -11.46
CA ARG A 299 -27.57 -15.54 -12.27
C ARG A 299 -26.66 -16.76 -12.33
N TRP A 300 -25.34 -16.56 -12.24
CA TRP A 300 -24.37 -17.65 -12.11
C TRP A 300 -24.58 -18.48 -10.85
N PHE A 301 -25.04 -17.85 -9.76
CA PHE A 301 -25.29 -18.52 -8.50
C PHE A 301 -26.54 -19.38 -8.60
N ASP A 302 -27.59 -18.89 -9.24
CA ASP A 302 -28.86 -19.63 -9.34
C ASP A 302 -28.87 -20.69 -10.45
N GLU A 303 -28.23 -20.41 -11.59
CA GLU A 303 -28.40 -21.20 -12.82
C GLU A 303 -27.13 -21.99 -13.23
N GLY A 304 -25.94 -21.60 -12.75
CA GLY A 304 -24.68 -22.23 -13.17
C GLY A 304 -24.44 -22.21 -14.69
N LEU A 305 -23.53 -23.04 -15.20
CA LEU A 305 -23.14 -23.01 -16.62
C LEU A 305 -24.22 -23.48 -17.61
N ASP A 306 -25.29 -24.11 -17.15
CA ASP A 306 -26.41 -24.51 -18.01
C ASP A 306 -27.35 -23.33 -18.35
N SER A 307 -27.08 -22.15 -17.80
CA SER A 307 -27.86 -20.95 -18.04
C SER A 307 -27.87 -20.54 -19.53
N PRO A 308 -29.04 -20.17 -20.09
CA PRO A 308 -29.10 -19.58 -21.43
C PRO A 308 -28.46 -18.19 -21.51
N ALA A 309 -28.08 -17.59 -20.37
CA ALA A 309 -27.40 -16.29 -20.32
C ALA A 309 -25.88 -16.38 -20.56
N VAL A 310 -25.33 -17.61 -20.64
CA VAL A 310 -23.88 -17.81 -20.79
C VAL A 310 -23.34 -17.12 -22.05
N GLN A 311 -22.20 -16.46 -21.90
CA GLN A 311 -21.49 -15.66 -22.88
C GLN A 311 -20.12 -16.27 -23.20
N PRO A 312 -19.61 -16.13 -24.43
CA PRO A 312 -18.34 -16.71 -24.84
C PRO A 312 -17.13 -15.81 -24.51
N ARG A 313 -17.09 -15.14 -23.34
CA ARG A 313 -15.98 -14.23 -22.97
C ARG A 313 -14.68 -14.98 -22.67
N MET A 314 -14.75 -16.24 -22.19
CA MET A 314 -13.60 -17.12 -21.94
C MET A 314 -12.62 -17.20 -23.12
N LYS A 315 -13.12 -17.25 -24.37
CA LYS A 315 -12.26 -17.30 -25.56
C LYS A 315 -11.41 -16.03 -25.71
N LEU A 316 -11.99 -14.87 -25.47
CA LEU A 316 -11.31 -13.58 -25.56
C LEU A 316 -10.28 -13.41 -24.43
N PHE A 317 -10.63 -13.84 -23.22
CA PHE A 317 -9.71 -13.85 -22.08
C PHE A 317 -8.48 -14.72 -22.37
N ARG A 318 -8.68 -15.93 -22.90
CA ARG A 318 -7.59 -16.83 -23.30
C ARG A 318 -6.65 -16.20 -24.33
N GLN A 319 -7.19 -15.46 -25.29
CA GLN A 319 -6.38 -14.73 -26.27
C GLN A 319 -5.58 -13.62 -25.60
N TYR A 320 -6.19 -12.85 -24.70
CA TYR A 320 -5.54 -11.79 -23.95
C TYR A 320 -4.35 -12.31 -23.14
N VAL A 321 -4.53 -13.35 -22.33
CA VAL A 321 -3.45 -13.87 -21.48
C VAL A 321 -2.29 -14.52 -22.24
N THR A 322 -2.43 -14.78 -23.55
CA THR A 322 -1.29 -15.25 -24.36
C THR A 322 -0.19 -14.20 -24.54
N THR A 323 -0.49 -12.92 -24.28
CA THR A 323 0.49 -11.83 -24.37
C THR A 323 1.17 -11.53 -23.03
N ALA A 324 0.83 -12.26 -21.96
CA ALA A 324 1.41 -12.06 -20.63
C ALA A 324 2.89 -12.50 -20.57
N ASP A 325 3.66 -11.83 -19.71
CA ASP A 325 5.02 -12.23 -19.36
C ASP A 325 5.04 -13.69 -18.83
N PRO A 326 6.06 -14.52 -19.14
CA PRO A 326 6.13 -15.92 -18.69
C PRO A 326 6.09 -16.13 -17.16
N ARG A 327 6.33 -15.09 -16.37
CA ARG A 327 6.19 -15.11 -14.91
C ARG A 327 4.73 -15.14 -14.44
N PHE A 328 3.78 -14.83 -15.33
CA PHE A 328 2.37 -15.03 -15.05
C PHE A 328 1.94 -16.48 -15.24
N ARG A 329 1.12 -16.95 -14.31
CA ARG A 329 0.40 -18.23 -14.42
C ARG A 329 -1.07 -17.92 -14.58
N VAL A 330 -1.73 -18.61 -15.51
CA VAL A 330 -3.16 -18.42 -15.76
C VAL A 330 -3.95 -19.46 -14.98
N SER A 331 -4.89 -18.97 -14.17
CA SER A 331 -5.87 -19.73 -13.42
C SER A 331 -7.16 -18.91 -13.29
N PHE A 332 -8.04 -19.31 -12.38
CA PHE A 332 -9.32 -18.66 -12.13
C PHE A 332 -9.59 -18.61 -10.64
N GLU A 333 -10.30 -17.56 -10.26
CA GLU A 333 -11.08 -17.54 -9.04
C GLU A 333 -12.45 -18.15 -9.38
N VAL A 334 -12.60 -19.41 -8.97
CA VAL A 334 -13.73 -20.24 -9.37
C VAL A 334 -14.93 -19.93 -8.47
N ASP A 335 -15.99 -19.43 -9.09
CA ASP A 335 -17.31 -19.33 -8.47
C ASP A 335 -17.96 -20.72 -8.35
N VAL A 336 -18.81 -20.92 -7.33
CA VAL A 336 -19.69 -22.10 -7.20
C VAL A 336 -21.15 -21.67 -7.12
N SER A 337 -22.01 -22.35 -7.86
CA SER A 337 -23.46 -22.09 -7.82
C SER A 337 -24.07 -22.47 -6.47
N ARG A 338 -25.32 -22.08 -6.25
CA ARG A 338 -26.16 -22.47 -5.12
C ARG A 338 -26.25 -23.99 -4.96
N ALA A 339 -26.21 -24.73 -6.07
CA ALA A 339 -26.22 -26.19 -6.10
C ALA A 339 -24.85 -26.81 -5.73
N GLY A 340 -23.80 -25.99 -5.57
CA GLY A 340 -22.44 -26.44 -5.30
C GLY A 340 -21.66 -26.81 -6.57
N GLU A 341 -22.15 -26.46 -7.75
CA GLU A 341 -21.47 -26.76 -9.02
C GLU A 341 -20.51 -25.63 -9.42
N PRO A 342 -19.26 -25.93 -9.80
CA PRO A 342 -18.31 -24.92 -10.28
C PRO A 342 -18.82 -24.18 -11.52
N VAL A 343 -18.67 -22.86 -11.54
CA VAL A 343 -18.95 -22.02 -12.71
C VAL A 343 -17.69 -21.91 -13.57
N LEU A 344 -17.18 -23.07 -14.00
CA LEU A 344 -16.05 -23.20 -14.93
C LEU A 344 -16.16 -24.52 -15.68
N GLU A 345 -15.88 -24.52 -16.99
CA GLU A 345 -15.94 -25.74 -17.80
C GLU A 345 -15.10 -26.88 -17.18
N PRO A 346 -15.66 -28.10 -17.02
CA PRO A 346 -14.99 -29.20 -16.32
C PRO A 346 -13.61 -29.56 -16.87
N GLU A 347 -13.42 -29.49 -18.18
CA GLU A 347 -12.15 -29.75 -18.86
C GLU A 347 -11.09 -28.71 -18.47
N ILE A 348 -11.50 -27.44 -18.38
CA ILE A 348 -10.63 -26.35 -17.94
C ILE A 348 -10.25 -26.57 -16.47
N LEU A 349 -11.23 -26.76 -15.60
CA LEU A 349 -11.04 -26.97 -14.17
C LEU A 349 -10.06 -28.12 -13.88
N LYS A 350 -10.21 -29.25 -14.59
CA LYS A 350 -9.33 -30.43 -14.45
C LYS A 350 -7.90 -30.19 -14.93
N SER A 351 -7.71 -29.32 -15.92
CA SER A 351 -6.39 -29.05 -16.51
C SER A 351 -5.49 -28.14 -15.67
N LEU A 352 -6.07 -27.37 -14.75
CA LEU A 352 -5.33 -26.34 -13.99
C LEU A 352 -4.57 -26.95 -12.81
N PRO A 353 -3.25 -26.72 -12.68
CA PRO A 353 -2.46 -27.22 -11.56
C PRO A 353 -2.72 -26.46 -10.25
N PHE A 354 -3.11 -25.20 -10.36
CA PHE A 354 -3.42 -24.31 -9.24
C PHE A 354 -4.73 -23.59 -9.54
N LYS A 355 -5.61 -23.47 -8.55
CA LYS A 355 -6.94 -22.86 -8.62
C LYS A 355 -7.28 -22.22 -7.28
N ILE A 356 -7.90 -21.04 -7.33
CA ILE A 356 -8.48 -20.43 -6.14
C ILE A 356 -10.00 -20.46 -6.27
N GLY A 357 -10.70 -20.45 -5.14
CA GLY A 357 -12.16 -20.45 -5.09
C GLY A 357 -12.67 -19.44 -4.09
N ALA A 358 -13.84 -18.89 -4.34
CA ALA A 358 -14.37 -17.77 -3.58
C ALA A 358 -15.89 -17.85 -3.43
N THR A 359 -16.37 -17.52 -2.24
CA THR A 359 -17.80 -17.30 -2.01
C THR A 359 -18.13 -15.82 -2.21
N HIS A 360 -18.58 -15.46 -3.41
CA HIS A 360 -19.00 -14.10 -3.75
C HIS A 360 -20.43 -13.76 -3.37
N TYR A 361 -21.25 -14.77 -3.09
CA TYR A 361 -22.65 -14.56 -2.73
C TYR A 361 -23.15 -15.65 -1.78
N ILE A 362 -23.98 -15.21 -0.84
CA ILE A 362 -24.83 -16.02 0.02
C ILE A 362 -26.21 -15.37 0.03
N ASP A 363 -27.25 -16.13 0.32
CA ASP A 363 -28.62 -15.64 0.23
C ASP A 363 -28.90 -14.46 1.16
N GLN A 364 -29.79 -13.59 0.70
CA GLN A 364 -30.29 -12.46 1.48
C GLN A 364 -31.31 -12.93 2.51
N GLY A 365 -31.41 -12.22 3.63
CA GLY A 365 -32.44 -12.46 4.65
C GLY A 365 -32.18 -13.63 5.59
N LEU A 366 -31.05 -14.32 5.44
CA LEU A 366 -30.60 -15.36 6.36
C LEU A 366 -30.11 -14.76 7.68
N SER A 367 -30.32 -15.50 8.78
CA SER A 367 -29.65 -15.23 10.06
C SER A 367 -28.13 -15.43 9.96
N ALA A 368 -27.38 -14.98 10.96
CA ALA A 368 -25.93 -15.22 11.03
C ALA A 368 -25.60 -16.73 11.06
N GLU A 369 -26.44 -17.54 11.72
CA GLU A 369 -26.29 -18.99 11.77
C GLU A 369 -26.50 -19.64 10.40
N GLU A 370 -27.62 -19.32 9.73
CA GLU A 370 -27.93 -19.85 8.40
C GLU A 370 -26.90 -19.40 7.36
N SER A 371 -26.46 -18.14 7.42
CA SER A 371 -25.43 -17.58 6.53
C SER A 371 -24.11 -18.32 6.65
N GLY A 372 -23.66 -18.61 7.88
CA GLY A 372 -22.43 -19.35 8.07
C GLY A 372 -22.55 -20.83 7.70
N LEU A 373 -23.72 -21.46 7.90
CA LEU A 373 -23.98 -22.82 7.41
C LEU A 373 -23.93 -22.89 5.88
N GLN A 374 -24.54 -21.91 5.19
CA GLN A 374 -24.46 -21.81 3.74
C GLN A 374 -23.02 -21.59 3.27
N LEU A 375 -22.28 -20.68 3.91
CA LEU A 375 -20.86 -20.46 3.61
C LEU A 375 -20.06 -21.77 3.71
N LEU A 376 -20.21 -22.54 4.80
CA LEU A 376 -19.52 -23.82 4.94
C LEU A 376 -19.87 -24.81 3.83
N SER A 377 -21.14 -24.88 3.43
CA SER A 377 -21.59 -25.73 2.31
C SER A 377 -20.92 -25.32 1.00
N LEU A 378 -20.83 -24.01 0.71
CA LEU A 378 -20.16 -23.51 -0.49
C LEU A 378 -18.64 -23.73 -0.43
N ILE A 379 -18.00 -23.57 0.72
CA ILE A 379 -16.58 -23.91 0.89
C ILE A 379 -16.35 -25.42 0.66
N GLU A 380 -17.26 -26.27 1.15
CA GLU A 380 -17.19 -27.71 0.90
C GLU A 380 -17.31 -28.04 -0.59
N ALA A 381 -18.16 -27.32 -1.32
CA ALA A 381 -18.30 -27.45 -2.77
C ALA A 381 -16.98 -27.10 -3.49
N HIS A 382 -16.30 -26.02 -3.11
CA HIS A 382 -14.95 -25.72 -3.63
C HIS A 382 -13.96 -26.85 -3.33
N GLY A 383 -13.99 -27.41 -2.12
CA GLY A 383 -13.15 -28.55 -1.76
C GLY A 383 -13.39 -29.78 -2.64
N LYS A 384 -14.66 -30.12 -2.89
CA LYS A 384 -15.06 -31.21 -3.81
C LYS A 384 -14.63 -30.95 -5.26
N ALA A 385 -14.59 -29.69 -5.68
CA ALA A 385 -14.14 -29.27 -6.99
C ALA A 385 -12.60 -29.27 -7.17
N GLY A 386 -11.84 -29.59 -6.11
CA GLY A 386 -10.38 -29.65 -6.15
C GLY A 386 -9.72 -28.28 -6.22
N ILE A 387 -10.33 -27.27 -5.60
CA ILE A 387 -9.72 -25.95 -5.40
C ILE A 387 -8.52 -26.07 -4.46
N ASN A 388 -7.45 -25.30 -4.71
CA ASN A 388 -6.23 -25.35 -3.90
C ASN A 388 -6.24 -24.33 -2.77
N VAL A 389 -6.85 -23.17 -3.00
CA VAL A 389 -6.89 -22.04 -2.05
C VAL A 389 -8.31 -21.50 -1.97
N LEU A 390 -8.82 -21.31 -0.75
CA LEU A 390 -10.01 -20.51 -0.54
C LEU A 390 -9.61 -19.03 -0.40
N ALA A 391 -10.02 -18.21 -1.36
CA ALA A 391 -9.80 -16.77 -1.36
C ALA A 391 -10.62 -16.09 -0.25
N HIS A 392 -10.03 -15.09 0.41
CA HIS A 392 -10.62 -14.28 1.49
C HIS A 392 -11.72 -14.99 2.31
N PRO A 393 -11.37 -16.05 3.08
CA PRO A 393 -12.31 -17.07 3.57
C PRO A 393 -13.52 -16.59 4.36
N THR A 394 -13.40 -15.47 5.06
CA THR A 394 -14.41 -14.97 5.99
C THR A 394 -15.11 -13.70 5.49
N ARG A 395 -14.57 -13.07 4.42
CA ARG A 395 -14.96 -11.73 3.93
C ARG A 395 -16.46 -11.56 3.75
N ILE A 396 -17.15 -12.60 3.25
CA ILE A 396 -18.59 -12.52 2.97
C ILE A 396 -19.42 -12.36 4.25
N LEU A 397 -18.98 -12.89 5.39
CA LEU A 397 -19.67 -12.70 6.69
C LEU A 397 -19.42 -11.28 7.21
N ALA A 398 -18.18 -10.79 7.18
CA ALA A 398 -17.88 -9.41 7.55
C ALA A 398 -18.63 -8.39 6.69
N ALA A 399 -18.73 -8.61 5.37
CA ALA A 399 -19.48 -7.75 4.46
C ALA A 399 -20.99 -7.70 4.78
N ARG A 400 -21.50 -8.72 5.48
CA ARG A 400 -22.88 -8.78 6.00
C ARG A 400 -23.04 -8.16 7.38
N GLY A 401 -21.96 -7.72 8.01
CA GLY A 401 -21.95 -7.24 9.39
C GLY A 401 -22.10 -8.35 10.43
N PHE A 402 -21.81 -9.60 10.07
CA PHE A 402 -21.84 -10.72 11.01
C PHE A 402 -20.48 -10.93 11.67
N ASP A 403 -20.51 -11.40 12.91
CA ASP A 403 -19.30 -11.87 13.59
C ASP A 403 -18.80 -13.16 12.93
N GLU A 404 -17.54 -13.13 12.51
CA GLU A 404 -16.88 -14.20 11.79
C GLU A 404 -16.29 -15.24 12.74
N GLU A 405 -15.93 -14.84 13.97
CA GLU A 405 -15.12 -15.65 14.88
C GLU A 405 -15.73 -17.04 15.20
N PRO A 406 -17.05 -17.18 15.43
CA PRO A 406 -17.68 -18.48 15.65
C PRO A 406 -17.50 -19.50 14.51
N TRP A 407 -17.11 -19.04 13.32
CA TRP A 407 -16.96 -19.87 12.12
C TRP A 407 -15.52 -20.28 11.83
N PHE A 408 -14.52 -19.66 12.47
CA PHE A 408 -13.11 -19.87 12.16
C PHE A 408 -12.71 -21.35 12.20
N ASP A 409 -12.95 -22.03 13.32
CA ASP A 409 -12.54 -23.42 13.50
C ASP A 409 -13.29 -24.37 12.55
N ARG A 410 -14.54 -24.05 12.23
CA ARG A 410 -15.36 -24.83 11.29
C ARG A 410 -14.85 -24.67 9.86
N ILE A 411 -14.52 -23.44 9.44
CA ILE A 411 -13.93 -23.17 8.12
C ILE A 411 -12.57 -23.87 8.03
N ILE A 412 -11.69 -23.68 9.01
CA ILE A 412 -10.37 -24.33 9.10
C ILE A 412 -10.50 -25.86 8.98
N ALA A 413 -11.47 -26.48 9.65
CA ALA A 413 -11.70 -27.92 9.57
C ALA A 413 -12.06 -28.38 8.14
N VAL A 414 -12.94 -27.64 7.44
CA VAL A 414 -13.29 -27.95 6.05
C VAL A 414 -12.08 -27.77 5.13
N LEU A 415 -11.32 -26.69 5.29
CA LEU A 415 -10.10 -26.46 4.50
C LEU A 415 -9.11 -27.63 4.66
N LYS A 416 -8.90 -28.13 5.89
CA LYS A 416 -8.05 -29.32 6.12
C LYS A 416 -8.58 -30.57 5.48
N GLN A 417 -9.88 -30.82 5.60
CA GLN A 417 -10.52 -32.02 5.03
C GLN A 417 -10.26 -32.13 3.53
N TYR A 418 -10.24 -31.01 2.82
CA TYR A 418 -10.03 -30.96 1.36
C TYR A 418 -8.61 -30.52 0.96
N ASN A 419 -7.68 -30.43 1.91
CA ASN A 419 -6.29 -30.00 1.67
C ASN A 419 -6.20 -28.63 0.95
N MET A 420 -7.08 -27.71 1.32
CA MET A 420 -7.09 -26.33 0.83
C MET A 420 -6.26 -25.43 1.76
N ALA A 421 -5.57 -24.47 1.15
CA ALA A 421 -4.96 -23.37 1.86
C ALA A 421 -5.95 -22.22 2.09
N ALA A 422 -5.65 -21.38 3.07
CA ALA A 422 -6.42 -20.16 3.32
C ALA A 422 -5.69 -18.94 2.73
N GLU A 423 -6.39 -18.10 1.98
CA GLU A 423 -5.81 -16.85 1.52
C GLU A 423 -5.74 -15.79 2.64
N VAL A 424 -4.61 -15.09 2.69
CA VAL A 424 -4.47 -13.81 3.38
C VAL A 424 -4.67 -12.70 2.34
N ASN A 425 -5.67 -11.84 2.56
CA ASN A 425 -6.14 -10.86 1.58
C ASN A 425 -6.41 -9.49 2.22
N PHE A 426 -6.09 -8.41 1.50
CA PHE A 426 -6.25 -7.01 1.95
C PHE A 426 -6.91 -6.10 0.88
N HIS A 427 -7.74 -6.63 -0.01
CA HIS A 427 -8.40 -5.83 -1.05
C HIS A 427 -9.56 -4.98 -0.47
N GLN A 428 -10.72 -5.61 -0.23
CA GLN A 428 -11.92 -4.99 0.37
C GLN A 428 -12.09 -5.33 1.86
N ASN A 429 -11.25 -6.19 2.40
CA ASN A 429 -11.23 -6.61 3.78
C ASN A 429 -9.85 -6.37 4.40
N SER A 430 -9.74 -6.58 5.70
CA SER A 430 -8.46 -6.82 6.36
C SER A 430 -8.43 -8.28 6.79
N ALA A 431 -7.41 -9.03 6.41
CA ALA A 431 -7.26 -10.40 6.86
C ALA A 431 -7.28 -10.46 8.39
N ASN A 432 -8.13 -11.33 8.94
CA ASN A 432 -8.35 -11.40 10.37
C ASN A 432 -7.11 -12.05 11.05
N PRO A 433 -6.44 -11.36 12.00
CA PRO A 433 -5.26 -11.90 12.66
C PRO A 433 -5.52 -13.20 13.42
N GLU A 434 -6.69 -13.32 14.05
CA GLU A 434 -7.03 -14.48 14.85
C GLU A 434 -7.34 -15.70 13.99
N PHE A 435 -8.10 -15.53 12.89
CA PHE A 435 -8.28 -16.59 11.91
C PHE A 435 -6.95 -17.06 11.33
N THR A 436 -6.07 -16.13 10.95
CA THR A 436 -4.76 -16.43 10.37
C THR A 436 -3.88 -17.21 11.35
N ARG A 437 -3.85 -16.79 12.61
CA ARG A 437 -3.12 -17.48 13.70
C ARG A 437 -3.64 -18.90 13.89
N ARG A 438 -4.96 -19.08 14.04
CA ARG A 438 -5.59 -20.41 14.21
C ARG A 438 -5.35 -21.31 12.99
N ALA A 439 -5.37 -20.77 11.78
CA ALA A 439 -5.09 -21.52 10.56
C ALA A 439 -3.65 -22.07 10.55
N ILE A 440 -2.66 -21.24 10.89
CA ILE A 440 -1.25 -21.68 11.00
C ILE A 440 -1.10 -22.74 12.10
N GLU A 441 -1.67 -22.52 13.28
CA GLU A 441 -1.60 -23.47 14.40
C GLU A 441 -2.25 -24.82 14.09
N ALA A 442 -3.32 -24.80 13.29
CA ALA A 442 -3.98 -26.00 12.79
C ALA A 442 -3.21 -26.70 11.65
N GLY A 443 -2.07 -26.14 11.21
CA GLY A 443 -1.21 -26.68 10.16
C GLY A 443 -1.70 -26.44 8.73
N LEU A 444 -2.59 -25.46 8.51
CA LEU A 444 -2.97 -25.07 7.15
C LEU A 444 -1.83 -24.31 6.50
N LYS A 445 -1.68 -24.51 5.20
CA LYS A 445 -0.93 -23.58 4.37
C LYS A 445 -1.75 -22.33 4.13
N LEU A 446 -1.05 -21.23 3.88
CA LEU A 446 -1.60 -19.94 3.49
C LEU A 446 -1.27 -19.64 2.04
N SER A 447 -2.05 -18.77 1.42
CA SER A 447 -1.74 -18.15 0.12
C SER A 447 -1.73 -16.63 0.26
N PHE A 448 -0.78 -15.97 -0.39
CA PHE A 448 -0.76 -14.51 -0.47
C PHE A 448 -1.39 -14.08 -1.78
N GLY A 449 -2.51 -13.38 -1.68
CA GLY A 449 -3.22 -12.79 -2.81
C GLY A 449 -3.53 -11.33 -2.54
N THR A 450 -3.25 -10.47 -3.52
CA THR A 450 -3.61 -9.05 -3.41
C THR A 450 -5.04 -8.75 -3.84
N ASP A 451 -5.65 -9.64 -4.63
CA ASP A 451 -6.97 -9.44 -5.26
C ASP A 451 -6.95 -8.10 -6.03
N SER A 452 -5.95 -8.01 -6.91
CA SER A 452 -5.62 -6.77 -7.60
C SER A 452 -6.59 -6.47 -8.73
N HIS A 453 -7.37 -5.42 -8.51
CA HIS A 453 -8.21 -4.73 -9.49
C HIS A 453 -7.67 -3.34 -9.87
N ASN A 454 -6.62 -2.90 -9.18
CA ASN A 454 -5.93 -1.63 -9.43
C ASN A 454 -4.41 -1.87 -9.36
N LEU A 455 -3.64 -1.29 -10.28
CA LEU A 455 -2.18 -1.41 -10.36
C LEU A 455 -1.46 -1.02 -9.05
N ALA A 456 -2.04 -0.13 -8.26
CA ALA A 456 -1.51 0.22 -6.95
C ALA A 456 -1.49 -0.96 -5.96
N ASN A 457 -2.34 -1.97 -6.15
CA ASN A 457 -2.40 -3.16 -5.30
C ASN A 457 -1.52 -4.32 -5.81
N PHE A 458 -1.13 -4.33 -7.08
CA PHE A 458 -0.42 -5.46 -7.69
C PHE A 458 0.91 -5.79 -6.97
N GLY A 459 1.05 -7.00 -6.44
CA GLY A 459 2.26 -7.39 -5.67
C GLY A 459 2.45 -6.61 -4.36
N PHE A 460 1.43 -5.90 -3.85
CA PHE A 460 1.47 -5.20 -2.57
C PHE A 460 1.32 -6.19 -1.39
N LEU A 461 2.38 -6.98 -1.14
CA LEU A 461 2.41 -8.04 -0.12
C LEU A 461 2.93 -7.59 1.25
N GLN A 462 3.27 -6.30 1.40
CA GLN A 462 3.69 -5.71 2.68
C GLN A 462 2.66 -5.90 3.81
N PRO A 463 1.34 -5.70 3.58
CA PRO A 463 0.33 -5.99 4.58
C PRO A 463 0.36 -7.44 5.08
N HIS A 464 0.60 -8.40 4.19
CA HIS A 464 0.68 -9.82 4.53
C HIS A 464 1.89 -10.12 5.42
N ILE A 465 3.06 -9.58 5.07
CA ILE A 465 4.28 -9.71 5.89
C ILE A 465 4.08 -9.05 7.25
N TRP A 466 3.48 -7.85 7.29
CA TRP A 466 3.16 -7.17 8.53
C TRP A 466 2.22 -7.98 9.42
N LEU A 467 1.18 -8.59 8.85
CA LEU A 467 0.23 -9.41 9.60
C LEU A 467 0.93 -10.59 10.27
N LEU A 468 1.79 -11.30 9.54
CA LEU A 468 2.55 -12.42 10.08
C LEU A 468 3.45 -11.98 11.25
N ARG A 469 4.14 -10.84 11.13
CA ARG A 469 4.92 -10.27 12.24
C ARG A 469 4.03 -9.90 13.43
N LYS A 470 2.86 -9.29 13.17
CA LYS A 470 1.91 -8.87 14.21
C LYS A 470 1.39 -10.05 15.03
N ILE A 471 1.16 -11.21 14.41
CA ILE A 471 0.75 -12.43 15.12
C ILE A 471 1.94 -13.22 15.69
N GLY A 472 3.17 -12.69 15.59
CA GLY A 472 4.37 -13.29 16.17
C GLY A 472 5.00 -14.42 15.34
N TYR A 473 4.65 -14.55 14.06
CA TYR A 473 5.27 -15.56 13.18
C TYR A 473 6.67 -15.12 12.76
N ASN A 474 7.67 -15.90 13.17
CA ASN A 474 9.10 -15.67 12.89
C ASN A 474 9.75 -16.87 12.15
N GLY A 475 8.95 -17.81 11.65
CA GLY A 475 9.42 -19.00 10.92
C GLY A 475 9.73 -18.71 9.45
N ASP A 476 10.10 -19.75 8.70
CA ASP A 476 10.33 -19.65 7.25
C ASP A 476 8.99 -19.52 6.51
N PHE A 477 8.87 -18.58 5.57
CA PHE A 477 7.66 -18.44 4.77
C PHE A 477 7.39 -19.68 3.91
N ALA A 478 8.43 -20.43 3.51
CA ALA A 478 8.28 -21.68 2.76
C ALA A 478 7.51 -22.76 3.53
N ASP A 479 7.55 -22.70 4.87
CA ASP A 479 6.87 -23.66 5.73
C ASP A 479 5.36 -23.42 5.82
N ILE A 480 4.89 -22.21 5.47
CA ILE A 480 3.47 -21.86 5.60
C ILE A 480 2.83 -21.47 4.27
N LEU A 481 3.57 -20.99 3.27
CA LEU A 481 2.99 -20.55 2.01
C LEU A 481 2.86 -21.70 1.00
N VAL A 482 1.74 -21.72 0.27
CA VAL A 482 1.64 -22.53 -0.95
C VAL A 482 2.44 -21.88 -2.07
N LYS A 483 3.02 -22.71 -2.95
CA LYS A 483 3.57 -22.26 -4.23
C LYS A 483 2.52 -22.56 -5.30
N PRO A 484 2.18 -21.57 -6.15
CA PRO A 484 1.23 -21.80 -7.24
C PRO A 484 1.82 -22.66 -8.35
#